data_AF-A0A929ER64-F1
#
_entry.id   AF-A0A929ER64-F1
#
_cell.length_a   1.000
_cell.length_b   1.000
_cell.length_c   1.000
_cell.angle_alpha   90.00
_cell.angle_beta   90.00
_cell.angle_gamma   90.00
#
_symmetry.space_group_name_H-M   'P 1'
#
loop_
_entity.id
_entity.type
_entity.pdbx_description
1 polymer ?
#
loop_
_entity_poly.entity_id
_entity_poly.type
_entity_poly.pdbx_seq_one_letter_code
_entity_poly.pdbx_strand_id
1 'polypeptide(L)' 'HKDVEEIRLALKQQLFMPVRWVDTVNAMSEQGISTLVEMGPGKVLMGLNKRIVKSADHFTVHNPDTLTKLLEHYSND' A
#
# COMPACT_ATOMS: atom_id res chain seq x y z
N HIS A 1 -10.04 -11.49 -7.05
CA HIS A 1 -10.70 -12.72 -6.57
C HIS A 1 -12.14 -12.40 -6.29
N LYS A 2 -13.06 -13.22 -6.78
CA LYS A 2 -14.52 -12.98 -6.72
C LYS A 2 -15.23 -13.85 -5.69
N ASP A 3 -14.57 -14.87 -5.15
CA ASP A 3 -15.08 -15.72 -4.07
C ASP A 3 -14.01 -16.11 -3.05
N VAL A 4 -14.44 -16.76 -1.97
CA VAL A 4 -13.60 -17.11 -0.82
C VAL A 4 -12.55 -18.18 -1.17
N GLU A 5 -12.87 -19.14 -2.03
CA GLU A 5 -11.93 -20.22 -2.37
C GLU A 5 -10.77 -19.69 -3.22
N GLU A 6 -11.04 -18.77 -4.15
CA GLU A 6 -10.00 -18.08 -4.90
C GLU A 6 -9.02 -17.31 -3.99
N ILE A 7 -9.54 -16.63 -2.97
CA ILE A 7 -8.70 -15.89 -1.99
C ILE A 7 -7.83 -16.87 -1.21
N ARG A 8 -8.40 -17.98 -0.71
CA ARG A 8 -7.62 -19.00 0.02
C ARG A 8 -6.54 -19.63 -0.84
N LEU A 9 -6.82 -19.90 -2.11
CA LEU A 9 -5.83 -20.42 -3.05
C LEU A 9 -4.69 -19.42 -3.27
N ALA A 10 -5.00 -18.14 -3.46
CA ALA A 10 -3.99 -17.08 -3.63
C ALA A 10 -3.08 -16.95 -2.40
N LEU A 11 -3.64 -16.97 -1.19
CA LEU A 11 -2.88 -16.95 0.06
C LEU A 11 -1.96 -18.18 0.21
N LYS A 12 -2.44 -19.37 -0.17
CA LYS A 12 -1.59 -20.59 -0.18
C LYS A 12 -0.43 -20.45 -1.15
N GLN A 13 -0.69 -19.94 -2.35
CA GLN A 13 0.36 -19.72 -3.36
C GLN A 13 1.39 -18.70 -2.90
N GLN A 14 0.97 -17.64 -2.21
CA GLN A 14 1.88 -16.59 -1.72
C GLN A 14 2.94 -17.11 -0.75
N LEU A 15 2.72 -18.25 -0.07
CA LEU A 15 3.70 -18.85 0.84
C LEU A 15 4.97 -19.35 0.12
N PHE A 16 4.87 -19.71 -1.16
CA PHE A 16 5.98 -20.31 -1.92
C PHE A 16 6.25 -19.62 -3.26
N MET A 17 5.36 -18.73 -3.71
CA MET A 17 5.56 -17.90 -4.89
C MET A 17 6.15 -16.54 -4.50
N PRO A 18 6.96 -15.92 -5.37
CA PRO A 18 7.52 -14.60 -5.10
C PRO A 18 6.43 -13.55 -4.91
N VAL A 19 6.63 -12.65 -3.93
CA VAL A 19 5.73 -11.51 -3.70
C VAL A 19 5.91 -10.49 -4.81
N ARG A 20 4.84 -10.28 -5.60
CA ARG A 20 4.83 -9.37 -6.76
C ARG A 20 4.58 -7.91 -6.37
N TRP A 21 5.37 -7.38 -5.43
CA TRP A 21 5.09 -6.05 -4.84
C TRP A 21 5.12 -4.91 -5.87
N VAL A 22 6.09 -4.90 -6.78
CA VAL A 22 6.20 -3.88 -7.84
C VAL A 22 4.94 -3.87 -8.71
N ASP A 23 4.50 -5.04 -9.17
CA ASP A 23 3.29 -5.18 -9.99
C ASP A 23 2.05 -4.71 -9.23
N THR A 24 1.93 -5.07 -7.94
CA THR A 24 0.81 -4.66 -7.09
C THR A 24 0.71 -3.14 -6.98
N VAL A 25 1.83 -2.44 -6.76
CA VAL A 25 1.86 -0.98 -6.62
C VAL A 25 1.60 -0.29 -7.97
N ASN A 26 2.14 -0.81 -9.08
CA ASN A 26 1.85 -0.30 -10.42
C ASN A 26 0.36 -0.47 -10.76
N ALA A 27 -0.23 -1.63 -10.47
CA ALA A 27 -1.65 -1.89 -10.72
C ALA A 27 -2.57 -0.95 -9.92
N MET A 28 -2.17 -0.57 -8.70
CA MET A 28 -2.88 0.46 -7.92
C MET A 28 -2.79 1.84 -8.60
N SER A 29 -1.59 2.23 -9.04
CA SER A 29 -1.38 3.52 -9.71
C SER A 29 -2.13 3.61 -11.04
N GLU A 30 -2.18 2.54 -11.83
CA GLU A 30 -2.94 2.45 -13.08
C GLU A 30 -4.46 2.60 -12.87
N GLN A 31 -4.95 2.25 -11.68
CA GLN A 31 -6.34 2.48 -11.27
C GLN A 31 -6.59 3.90 -10.74
N GLY A 32 -5.60 4.79 -10.82
CA GLY A 32 -5.72 6.19 -10.40
C GLY A 32 -5.51 6.44 -8.91
N ILE A 33 -5.00 5.45 -8.16
CA ILE A 33 -4.64 5.66 -6.75
C ILE A 33 -3.46 6.62 -6.68
N SER A 34 -3.68 7.78 -6.04
CA SER A 34 -2.69 8.86 -5.89
C SER A 34 -2.05 8.93 -4.51
N THR A 35 -2.53 8.16 -3.53
CA THR A 35 -1.99 8.15 -2.16
C THR A 35 -1.82 6.72 -1.66
N LEU A 36 -0.63 6.40 -1.15
CA LEU A 36 -0.33 5.10 -0.51
C LEU A 36 -0.01 5.31 0.97
N VAL A 37 -0.69 4.57 1.84
CA VAL A 37 -0.49 4.65 3.29
C VAL A 37 -0.03 3.28 3.83
N GLU A 38 1.16 3.21 4.40
CA GLU A 38 1.66 2.05 5.13
C GLU A 38 1.07 2.03 6.54
N MET A 39 0.24 1.03 6.84
CA MET A 39 -0.37 0.84 8.16
C MET A 39 0.47 -0.13 8.98
N GLY A 40 1.18 0.36 9.99
CA GLY A 40 2.06 -0.44 10.84
C GLY A 40 3.43 0.20 11.08
N PRO A 41 4.23 -0.35 12.02
CA PRO A 41 5.50 0.24 12.43
C PRO A 41 6.52 0.27 11.30
N GLY A 42 7.32 1.33 11.28
CA GLY A 42 8.38 1.50 10.29
C GLY A 42 7.93 2.28 9.04
N LYS A 43 8.70 2.11 7.97
CA LYS A 43 8.57 2.88 6.72
C LYS A 43 9.11 2.12 5.50
N VAL A 44 9.08 0.79 5.58
CA VAL A 44 9.72 -0.06 4.56
C VAL A 44 8.90 0.00 3.29
N LEU A 45 7.59 -0.24 3.37
CA LEU A 45 6.71 -0.19 2.21
C LEU A 45 6.66 1.23 1.64
N MET A 46 6.60 2.26 2.48
CA MET A 46 6.72 3.66 2.04
C MET A 46 8.00 3.89 1.22
N GLY A 47 9.14 3.36 1.67
CA GLY A 47 10.41 3.45 0.94
C GLY A 47 10.42 2.70 -0.39
N LEU A 48 9.79 1.53 -0.46
CA LEU A 48 9.64 0.75 -1.71
C LEU A 48 8.71 1.48 -2.68
N ASN A 49 7.55 1.94 -2.20
CA ASN A 49 6.52 2.59 -3.00
C ASN A 49 7.05 3.88 -3.64
N LYS A 50 7.84 4.70 -2.92
CA LYS A 50 8.51 5.88 -3.48
C LYS A 50 9.45 5.57 -4.65
N ARG A 51 10.02 4.37 -4.72
CA ARG A 51 10.88 3.95 -5.85
C ARG A 51 10.07 3.47 -7.04
N ILE A 52 8.89 2.88 -6.79
CA ILE A 52 8.01 2.31 -7.82
C ILE A 52 7.16 3.41 -8.44
N VAL A 53 6.41 4.17 -7.64
CA VAL A 53 5.51 5.25 -8.08
C VAL A 53 5.86 6.53 -7.33
N LYS A 54 6.67 7.39 -7.96
CA LYS A 54 7.15 8.65 -7.37
C LYS A 54 6.10 9.75 -7.28
N SER A 55 5.11 9.70 -8.17
CA SER A 55 4.10 10.76 -8.33
C SER A 55 2.97 10.68 -7.31
N ALA A 56 2.82 9.56 -6.62
CA ALA A 56 1.84 9.41 -5.55
C ALA A 56 2.36 10.02 -4.24
N ASP A 57 1.46 10.39 -3.34
CA ASP A 57 1.78 10.70 -1.95
C ASP A 57 2.01 9.42 -1.15
N HIS A 58 2.92 9.47 -0.17
CA HIS A 58 3.31 8.31 0.62
C HIS A 58 3.36 8.63 2.10
N PHE A 59 2.59 7.89 2.89
CA PHE A 59 2.50 8.07 4.34
C PHE A 59 2.75 6.75 5.09
N THR A 60 3.05 6.87 6.38
CA THR A 60 3.06 5.76 7.35
C THR A 60 2.17 6.14 8.52
N VAL A 61 1.38 5.20 9.00
CA VAL A 61 0.52 5.35 10.18
C VAL A 61 0.77 4.19 11.12
N HIS A 62 1.28 4.50 12.30
CA HIS A 62 1.58 3.51 13.34
C HIS A 62 1.25 3.97 14.76
N ASN A 63 0.79 5.20 14.92
CA ASN A 63 0.30 5.77 16.17
C ASN A 63 -0.67 6.94 15.89
N PRO A 64 -1.38 7.45 16.91
CA PRO A 64 -2.32 8.56 16.73
C PRO A 64 -1.68 9.81 16.10
N ASP A 65 -0.45 10.18 16.46
CA ASP A 65 0.21 11.37 15.92
C ASP A 65 0.43 11.28 14.40
N THR A 66 0.85 10.11 13.92
CA THR A 66 1.00 9.87 12.48
C THR A 66 -0.32 9.82 11.72
N LEU A 67 -1.39 9.35 12.37
CA LEU A 67 -2.74 9.42 11.80
C LEU A 67 -3.22 10.87 11.70
N THR A 68 -3.01 11.69 12.73
CA THR A 68 -3.37 13.12 12.71
C THR A 68 -2.68 13.83 11.56
N LYS A 69 -1.38 13.58 11.34
CA LYS A 69 -0.64 14.14 10.18
C LYS A 69 -1.23 13.75 8.82
N LEU A 70 -1.69 12.50 8.68
CA LEU A 70 -2.39 12.06 7.47
C LEU A 70 -3.72 12.81 7.28
N LEU A 71 -4.49 12.97 8.35
CA LEU A 71 -5.79 13.67 8.31
C LEU A 71 -5.63 15.17 8.01
N GLU A 72 -4.60 15.82 8.55
CA GLU A 72 -4.25 17.21 8.24
C GLU A 72 -3.93 17.41 6.76
N HIS A 73 -3.27 16.44 6.10
CA HIS A 73 -3.02 16.47 4.67
C HIS A 73 -4.34 16.51 3.87
N TYR A 74 -5.26 15.60 4.17
CA TYR A 74 -6.58 15.53 3.50
C TYR A 74 -7.56 16.65 3.88
N SER A 75 -7.37 17.31 5.01
CA SER A 75 -8.23 18.43 5.42
C SER A 75 -7.87 19.73 4.70
N ASN A 76 -6.72 19.76 4.03
CA ASN A 76 -6.22 20.90 3.27
C ASN A 76 -6.40 20.74 1.74
N ASP A 77 -6.96 19.61 1.28
CA ASP A 77 -7.37 19.32 -0.10
C ASP A 77 -8.87 19.62 -0.30
#